data_AF-A0A835NLP0-F1
#
_entry.id   AF-A0A835NLP0-F1
#
_cell.length_a   1.000
_cell.length_b   1.000
_cell.length_c   1.000
_cell.angle_alpha   90.00
_cell.angle_beta   90.00
_cell.angle_gamma   90.00
#
_symmetry.space_group_name_H-M   'P 1'
#
loop_
_entity.id
_entity.type
_entity.pdbx_description
1 polymer ?
#
loop_
_entity_poly.entity_id
_entity_poly.type
_entity_poly.pdbx_seq_one_letter_code
_entity_poly.pdbx_strand_id
1 'polypeptide(L)'
;PALPRDTLHCLEYHGYCFHLKSCPEPFAAFGTCYRRRRTCCVDTTSNFHICQVEGGHCVPPEIRCLQEQEGLCPRRGWKCCT
;
A
#
# COMPACT_ATOMS: atom_id res chain seq x y z
N PRO A 1 22.81 -11.56 -0.35
CA PRO A 1 21.37 -11.85 -0.51
C PRO A 1 20.56 -10.55 -0.64
N ALA A 2 19.97 -10.29 -1.81
CA ALA A 2 19.15 -9.10 -2.04
C ALA A 2 17.74 -9.30 -1.45
N LEU A 3 17.17 -8.23 -0.87
CA LEU A 3 15.76 -8.23 -0.44
C LEU A 3 14.84 -8.41 -1.65
N PRO A 4 13.73 -9.18 -1.52
CA PRO A 4 12.74 -9.29 -2.57
C PRO A 4 12.16 -7.92 -2.97
N ARG A 5 11.87 -7.72 -4.27
CA ARG A 5 11.39 -6.43 -4.82
C ARG A 5 10.13 -5.91 -4.13
N ASP A 6 9.21 -6.79 -3.78
CA ASP A 6 7.99 -6.45 -3.04
C ASP A 6 8.26 -6.03 -1.58
N THR A 7 9.33 -6.55 -0.99
CA THR A 7 9.78 -6.17 0.35
C THR A 7 10.46 -4.81 0.33
N LEU A 8 11.29 -4.54 -0.68
CA LEU A 8 11.87 -3.21 -0.91
C LEU A 8 10.78 -2.16 -1.13
N HIS A 9 9.81 -2.47 -2.01
CA HIS A 9 8.66 -1.59 -2.26
C HIS A 9 7.85 -1.32 -0.98
N CYS A 10 7.63 -2.32 -0.13
CA CYS A 10 6.98 -2.11 1.17
C CYS A 10 7.74 -1.12 2.06
N LEU A 11 9.08 -1.26 2.13
CA LEU A 11 9.94 -0.39 2.94
C LEU A 11 10.00 1.04 2.41
N GLU A 12 9.92 1.25 1.08
CA GLU A 12 9.83 2.58 0.48
C GLU A 12 8.60 3.37 0.94
N TYR A 13 7.51 2.67 1.28
CA TYR A 13 6.31 3.26 1.88
C TYR A 13 6.34 3.25 3.42
N HIS A 14 7.52 3.14 4.02
CA HIS A 14 7.71 3.04 5.47
C HIS A 14 6.92 1.87 6.09
N GLY A 15 6.63 0.85 5.28
CA GLY A 15 5.88 -0.33 5.68
C GLY A 15 6.76 -1.42 6.27
N TYR A 16 6.17 -2.21 7.15
CA TYR A 16 6.76 -3.37 7.78
C TYR A 16 6.17 -4.65 7.21
N CYS A 17 7.03 -5.64 7.01
CA CYS A 17 6.64 -6.93 6.45
C CYS A 17 6.28 -7.93 7.55
N PHE A 18 4.98 -8.05 7.85
CA PHE A 18 4.48 -8.96 8.89
C PHE A 18 4.19 -10.35 8.34
N HIS A 19 4.46 -11.37 9.14
CA HIS A 19 4.10 -12.74 8.77
C HIS A 19 2.59 -13.00 8.86
N LEU A 20 1.89 -12.21 9.68
CA LEU A 20 0.45 -12.29 9.87
C LEU A 20 -0.29 -11.83 8.61
N LYS A 21 -1.49 -12.40 8.39
CA LYS A 21 -2.37 -11.94 7.31
C LYS A 21 -2.93 -10.54 7.59
N SER A 22 -3.18 -10.22 8.86
CA SER A 22 -3.68 -8.93 9.33
C SER A 22 -2.56 -8.08 9.93
N CYS A 23 -2.68 -6.77 9.78
CA CYS A 23 -1.80 -5.81 10.42
C CYS A 23 -2.34 -5.47 11.82
N PRO A 24 -1.48 -5.42 12.85
CA PRO A 24 -1.89 -4.93 14.17
C PRO A 24 -2.13 -3.42 14.10
N GLU A 25 -3.00 -2.89 14.95
CA GLU A 25 -3.11 -1.43 15.11
C GLU A 25 -1.77 -0.84 15.63
N PRO A 26 -1.36 0.36 15.16
CA PRO A 26 -2.06 1.26 14.25
C PRO A 26 -1.61 1.11 12.78
N PHE A 27 -1.36 -0.11 12.31
CA PHE A 27 -0.93 -0.38 10.93
C PHE A 27 -2.07 -0.89 10.05
N ALA A 28 -2.13 -0.43 8.80
CA ALA A 28 -3.07 -0.93 7.80
C ALA A 28 -2.37 -1.79 6.75
N ALA A 29 -3.10 -2.78 6.23
CA ALA A 29 -2.64 -3.59 5.13
C ALA A 29 -2.58 -2.75 3.85
N PHE A 30 -1.38 -2.58 3.31
CA PHE A 30 -1.15 -1.83 2.08
C PHE A 30 -0.90 -2.75 0.88
N GLY A 31 -0.33 -3.93 1.12
CA GLY A 31 0.02 -4.85 0.05
C GLY A 31 0.65 -6.13 0.58
N THR A 32 1.55 -6.71 -0.20
CA THR A 32 2.25 -7.95 0.18
C THR A 32 3.75 -7.81 0.01
N CYS A 33 4.50 -8.61 0.74
CA CYS A 33 5.95 -8.64 0.75
C CYS A 33 6.46 -10.09 0.85
N TYR A 34 7.78 -10.27 0.81
CA TYR A 34 8.46 -11.57 0.84
C TYR A 34 7.89 -12.56 -0.19
N ARG A 35 7.95 -12.20 -1.47
CA ARG A 35 7.36 -12.96 -2.60
C ARG A 35 5.85 -13.18 -2.42
N ARG A 36 5.15 -12.14 -1.98
CA ARG A 36 3.70 -12.13 -1.72
C ARG A 36 3.19 -13.11 -0.65
N ARG A 37 4.09 -13.65 0.18
CA ARG A 37 3.74 -14.60 1.25
C ARG A 37 3.40 -13.93 2.57
N ARG A 38 3.71 -12.64 2.69
CA ARG A 38 3.59 -11.83 3.90
C ARG A 38 2.82 -10.56 3.59
N THR A 39 2.25 -9.93 4.61
CA THR A 39 1.50 -8.67 4.46
C THR A 39 2.42 -7.48 4.67
N CYS A 40 2.37 -6.53 3.74
CA CYS A 40 2.99 -5.22 3.93
C CYS A 40 2.03 -4.33 4.72
N CYS A 41 2.44 -3.94 5.91
CA CYS A 41 1.66 -3.11 6.83
C CYS A 41 2.31 -1.76 6.97
N VAL A 42 1.60 -0.69 6.65
CA VAL A 42 2.09 0.68 6.77
C VAL A 42 1.43 1.36 7.95
N ASP A 43 2.16 2.24 8.62
CA ASP A 43 1.66 2.98 9.77
C ASP A 43 0.62 4.02 9.32
N THR A 44 -0.60 3.95 9.88
CA THR A 44 -1.68 4.91 9.58
C THR A 44 -1.66 6.15 10.46
N THR A 45 -0.79 6.20 11.48
CA THR A 45 -0.60 7.41 12.30
C THR A 45 0.32 8.43 11.64
N SER A 46 1.16 7.96 10.72
CA SER A 46 1.94 8.79 9.83
C SER A 46 1.05 9.39 8.74
N ASN A 47 1.33 10.61 8.26
CA ASN A 47 0.54 11.33 7.22
C ASN A 47 0.52 10.66 5.81
N PHE A 48 0.70 9.35 5.73
CA PHE A 48 0.55 8.60 4.50
C PHE A 48 -0.94 8.33 4.27
N HIS A 49 -1.58 9.20 3.46
CA HIS A 49 -2.94 8.96 2.98
C HIS A 49 -2.96 7.70 2.11
N ILE A 50 -3.39 6.58 2.68
CA ILE A 50 -3.55 5.33 1.93
C ILE A 50 -4.91 5.40 1.25
N CYS A 51 -4.91 5.24 -0.08
CA CYS A 51 -6.13 5.36 -0.88
C CYS A 51 -7.29 4.51 -0.33
N GLN A 52 -7.01 3.26 0.03
CA GLN A 52 -8.03 2.33 0.54
C GLN A 52 -8.56 2.70 1.92
N VAL A 53 -7.77 3.38 2.76
CA VAL A 53 -8.20 3.81 4.10
C VAL A 53 -9.11 5.03 4.00
N GLU A 54 -8.83 5.93 3.06
CA GLU A 54 -9.65 7.10 2.75
C GLU A 54 -10.94 6.76 1.97
N GLY A 55 -11.20 5.47 1.68
CA GLY A 55 -12.38 5.01 0.95
C GLY A 55 -12.25 5.03 -0.58
N GLY A 56 -11.06 5.34 -1.10
CA GLY A 56 -10.76 5.34 -2.53
C GLY A 56 -10.40 3.96 -3.10
N HIS A 57 -10.40 3.90 -4.43
CA HIS A 57 -10.01 2.75 -5.23
C HIS A 57 -8.76 3.04 -6.03
N CYS A 58 -7.77 2.16 -5.91
CA CYS A 58 -6.58 2.21 -6.74
C CYS A 58 -6.87 1.66 -8.13
N VAL A 59 -6.65 2.48 -9.16
CA VAL A 59 -6.85 2.08 -10.55
C VAL A 59 -5.58 2.31 -11.39
N PRO A 60 -5.40 1.55 -12.49
CA PRO A 60 -4.36 1.84 -13.48
C PRO A 60 -4.50 3.27 -14.04
N PRO A 61 -3.40 3.90 -14.47
CA PRO A 61 -3.42 5.27 -14.97
C PRO A 61 -4.32 5.45 -16.21
N GLU A 62 -4.56 4.39 -16.97
CA GLU A 62 -5.42 4.38 -18.17
C GLU A 62 -6.92 4.52 -17.85
N ILE A 63 -7.34 4.17 -16.63
CA ILE A 63 -8.73 4.31 -16.19
C ILE A 63 -9.04 5.77 -15.87
N ARG A 64 -10.13 6.31 -16.41
CA ARG A 64 -10.60 7.65 -16.04
C ARG A 64 -11.39 7.59 -14.73
N CYS A 65 -11.05 8.50 -13.82
CA CYS A 65 -11.68 8.61 -12.51
C CYS A 65 -12.71 9.73 -12.52
N LEU A 66 -13.75 9.58 -11.70
CA LEU A 66 -14.72 10.64 -11.48
C LEU A 66 -14.04 11.81 -10.75
N GLN A 67 -13.32 11.48 -9.67
CA GLN A 67 -12.43 12.39 -8.96
C GLN A 67 -11.12 11.70 -8.62
N GLU A 68 -9.99 12.34 -8.95
CA GLU A 68 -8.67 11.87 -8.54
C GLU A 68 -8.36 12.41 -7.14
N GLN A 69 -7.91 11.53 -6.24
CA GLN A 69 -7.60 11.89 -4.85
C GLN A 69 -6.11 11.68 -4.58
N GLU A 70 -5.55 12.49 -3.67
CA GLU A 70 -4.23 12.21 -3.11
C GLU A 70 -4.29 10.96 -2.24
N GLY A 71 -3.64 9.89 -2.70
CA GLY A 71 -3.64 8.63 -1.98
C GLY A 71 -2.62 7.65 -2.55
N LEU A 72 -1.90 6.98 -1.66
CA LEU A 72 -0.92 5.98 -2.04
C LEU A 72 -1.60 4.66 -2.41
N CYS A 73 -1.12 4.05 -3.49
CA CYS A 73 -1.59 2.78 -4.00
C CYS A 73 -0.49 1.71 -3.94
N PRO A 74 -0.87 0.44 -3.65
CA PRO A 74 0.08 -0.67 -3.53
C PRO A 74 0.94 -0.88 -4.78
N ARG A 75 0.40 -0.53 -5.94
CA ARG A 75 1.08 -0.68 -7.23
C ARG A 75 1.64 0.66 -7.67
N ARG A 76 2.94 0.68 -7.98
CA ARG A 76 3.61 1.86 -8.56
C ARG A 76 2.88 2.31 -9.83
N GLY A 77 2.64 3.61 -9.94
CA GLY A 77 1.99 4.25 -11.08
C GLY A 77 0.46 4.12 -11.11
N TRP A 78 -0.14 3.43 -10.13
CA TRP A 78 -1.59 3.45 -9.96
C TRP A 78 -2.00 4.71 -9.23
N LYS A 79 -3.17 5.24 -9.57
CA LYS A 79 -3.74 6.44 -8.99
C LYS A 79 -4.89 6.09 -8.07
N CYS A 80 -5.10 6.93 -7.06
CA CYS A 80 -6.23 6.82 -6.16
C CYS A 80 -7.42 7.59 -6.71
N CYS A 81 -8.57 6.92 -6.73
CA CYS A 81 -9.79 7.48 -7.29
C CYS A 81 -10.97 7.28 -6.37
N THR A 82 -11.87 8.25 -6.39
CA THR A 82 -13.15 8.23 -5.68
C THR A 82 -14.30 8.45 -6.63
#